data_AF-A0A844Y6R0-F1
#
_entry.id   AF-A0A844Y6R0-F1
#
_cell.length_a   1.000
_cell.length_b   1.000
_cell.length_c   1.000
_cell.angle_alpha   90.00
_cell.angle_beta   90.00
_cell.angle_gamma   90.00
#
_symmetry.space_group_name_H-M   'P 1'
#
loop_
_entity.id
_entity.type
_entity.pdbx_description
1 polymer ?
#
loop_
_entity_poly.entity_id
_entity_poly.type
_entity_poly.pdbx_seq_one_letter_code
_entity_poly.pdbx_strand_id
1 'polypeptide(L)'
;MIISRPNADRGAFIDQIGSSNRAAIEQNDPGHYARIDQDGSDNRATSTQEGTGSHYARAIQRGSDNALHITQSGDAAQVALAEQSGEGNRMTLRQIGGSEMDGILAIQSGASNLLDLTQNGGDNQAEIRQNGNANAALITQNGGNQLMLMQTGDNLAIAIDQPAGQALTVTQGR
;
A
#
# COMPACT_ATOMS: atom_id res chain seq x y z
N MET A 1 12.03 -4.80 -11.23
CA MET A 1 11.38 -5.53 -10.12
C MET A 1 9.93 -5.82 -10.54
N ILE A 2 9.36 -6.98 -10.20
CA ILE A 2 7.96 -7.32 -10.50
C ILE A 2 7.31 -7.76 -9.18
N ILE A 3 6.29 -7.03 -8.72
CA ILE A 3 5.47 -7.42 -7.58
C ILE A 3 4.36 -8.31 -8.12
N SER A 4 4.32 -9.57 -7.69
CA SER A 4 3.35 -10.56 -8.14
C SER A 4 2.55 -11.13 -6.98
N ARG A 5 1.39 -11.71 -7.30
CA ARG A 5 0.52 -12.36 -6.33
C ARG A 5 1.16 -13.66 -5.83
N PRO A 6 1.30 -13.88 -4.52
CA PRO A 6 2.00 -15.06 -4.00
C PRO A 6 1.20 -16.38 -4.14
N ASN A 7 -0.15 -16.36 -4.04
CA ASN A 7 -1.02 -17.56 -4.09
C ASN A 7 -2.33 -17.30 -4.86
N ALA A 8 -3.00 -18.35 -5.33
CA ALA A 8 -4.33 -18.28 -5.99
C ALA A 8 -5.52 -18.11 -5.02
N ASP A 9 -5.26 -17.82 -3.74
CA ASP A 9 -6.25 -17.74 -2.66
C ASP A 9 -7.30 -16.67 -2.93
N ARG A 10 -8.59 -16.91 -2.63
CA ARG A 10 -9.67 -15.93 -2.80
C ARG A 10 -10.37 -15.70 -1.47
N GLY A 11 -11.00 -14.53 -1.33
CA GLY A 11 -11.83 -14.18 -0.19
C GLY A 11 -11.27 -13.06 0.67
N ALA A 12 -11.94 -12.84 1.80
CA ALA A 12 -11.66 -11.78 2.76
C ALA A 12 -11.30 -12.39 4.11
N PHE A 13 -10.13 -12.01 4.65
CA PHE A 13 -9.64 -12.50 5.94
C PHE A 13 -9.26 -11.31 6.83
N ILE A 14 -9.76 -11.31 8.06
CA ILE A 14 -9.40 -10.34 9.08
C ILE A 14 -8.89 -11.12 10.30
N ASP A 15 -7.67 -10.79 10.73
CA ASP A 15 -7.09 -11.26 11.99
C ASP A 15 -6.76 -10.03 12.85
N GLN A 16 -7.25 -10.03 14.09
CA GLN A 16 -7.13 -8.91 15.01
C GLN A 16 -6.72 -9.42 16.39
N ILE A 17 -5.55 -8.98 16.85
CA ILE A 17 -4.99 -9.29 18.16
C ILE A 17 -4.77 -7.95 18.89
N GLY A 18 -5.29 -7.86 20.12
CA GLY A 18 -5.23 -6.64 20.94
C GLY A 18 -6.59 -5.94 21.11
N SER A 19 -6.62 -4.61 21.28
CA SER A 19 -7.82 -3.87 21.71
C SER A 19 -8.21 -2.74 20.76
N SER A 20 -9.52 -2.51 20.55
CA SER A 20 -10.05 -1.37 19.78
C SER A 20 -9.63 -1.28 18.31
N ASN A 21 -9.03 -2.32 17.75
CA ASN A 21 -8.67 -2.37 16.32
C ASN A 21 -9.94 -2.40 15.44
N ARG A 22 -9.92 -1.69 14.32
CA ARG A 22 -10.99 -1.66 13.31
C ARG A 22 -10.46 -2.13 11.95
N ALA A 23 -11.00 -3.22 11.45
CA ALA A 23 -10.71 -3.74 10.13
C ALA A 23 -11.99 -3.82 9.28
N ALA A 24 -11.90 -3.48 8.01
CA ALA A 24 -12.98 -3.73 7.05
C ALA A 24 -12.42 -4.14 5.69
N ILE A 25 -13.06 -5.13 5.07
CA ILE A 25 -12.79 -5.56 3.71
C ILE A 25 -14.10 -5.47 2.92
N GLU A 26 -14.05 -4.82 1.77
CA GLU A 26 -15.15 -4.74 0.82
C GLU A 26 -14.66 -5.29 -0.53
N GLN A 27 -15.35 -6.31 -1.06
CA GLN A 27 -15.01 -7.00 -2.30
C GLN A 27 -16.26 -7.12 -3.15
N ASN A 28 -16.20 -6.62 -4.39
CA ASN A 28 -17.33 -6.65 -5.32
C ASN A 28 -17.24 -7.79 -6.35
N ASP A 29 -16.15 -8.57 -6.36
CA ASP A 29 -15.97 -9.76 -7.20
C ASP A 29 -15.33 -10.93 -6.41
N PRO A 30 -15.82 -12.18 -6.59
CA PRO A 30 -15.31 -13.35 -5.87
C PRO A 30 -13.89 -13.81 -6.27
N GLY A 31 -13.30 -13.23 -7.32
CA GLY A 31 -11.91 -13.46 -7.74
C GLY A 31 -10.86 -12.72 -6.91
N HIS A 32 -11.30 -11.78 -6.07
CA HIS A 32 -10.44 -10.96 -5.24
C HIS A 32 -9.92 -11.68 -3.99
N TYR A 33 -8.79 -11.20 -3.47
CA TYR A 33 -8.23 -11.60 -2.18
C TYR A 33 -7.86 -10.38 -1.37
N ALA A 34 -8.31 -10.34 -0.12
CA ALA A 34 -7.89 -9.34 0.84
C ALA A 34 -7.61 -10.00 2.19
N ARG A 35 -6.48 -9.64 2.80
CA ARG A 35 -6.14 -10.01 4.17
C ARG A 35 -5.72 -8.79 4.97
N ILE A 36 -6.29 -8.63 6.15
CA ILE A 36 -5.90 -7.64 7.14
C ILE A 36 -5.42 -8.36 8.40
N ASP A 37 -4.19 -8.10 8.81
CA ASP A 37 -3.59 -8.56 10.07
C ASP A 37 -3.32 -7.36 10.98
N GLN A 38 -4.00 -7.25 12.12
CA GLN A 38 -3.77 -6.17 13.10
C GLN A 38 -3.29 -6.75 14.43
N ASP A 39 -2.17 -6.25 14.94
CA ASP A 39 -1.59 -6.62 16.23
C ASP A 39 -1.27 -5.36 17.04
N GLY A 40 -2.01 -5.13 18.13
CA GLY A 40 -1.84 -3.98 19.02
C GLY A 40 -3.16 -3.25 19.31
N SER A 41 -3.14 -1.92 19.42
CA SER A 41 -4.32 -1.14 19.85
C SER A 41 -4.71 -0.01 18.90
N ASP A 42 -6.01 0.23 18.76
CA ASP A 42 -6.57 1.38 18.01
C ASP A 42 -6.12 1.48 16.55
N ASN A 43 -5.63 0.38 15.96
CA ASN A 43 -5.25 0.36 14.55
C ASN A 43 -6.50 0.31 13.66
N ARG A 44 -6.48 1.03 12.54
CA ARG A 44 -7.54 1.04 11.53
C ARG A 44 -7.00 0.59 10.16
N ALA A 45 -7.51 -0.52 9.64
CA ALA A 45 -7.21 -0.99 8.30
C ALA A 45 -8.49 -1.15 7.47
N THR A 46 -8.44 -0.72 6.22
CA THR A 46 -9.54 -0.86 5.28
C THR A 46 -9.00 -1.29 3.92
N SER A 47 -9.64 -2.27 3.29
CA SER A 47 -9.31 -2.73 1.95
C SER A 47 -10.58 -2.80 1.11
N THR A 48 -10.60 -2.05 0.02
CA THR A 48 -11.70 -2.03 -0.94
C THR A 48 -11.19 -2.51 -2.29
N GLN A 49 -11.86 -3.52 -2.86
CA GLN A 49 -11.50 -4.13 -4.14
C GLN A 49 -12.72 -4.14 -5.04
N GLU A 50 -12.65 -3.39 -6.14
CA GLU A 50 -13.74 -3.18 -7.09
C GLU A 50 -13.28 -3.49 -8.51
N GLY A 51 -14.19 -3.91 -9.39
CA GLY A 51 -13.87 -4.21 -10.79
C GLY A 51 -13.68 -5.71 -11.05
N THR A 52 -13.35 -6.05 -12.28
CA THR A 52 -13.34 -7.44 -12.74
C THR A 52 -11.96 -8.10 -12.66
N GLY A 53 -10.93 -7.30 -12.36
CA GLY A 53 -9.55 -7.74 -12.22
C GLY A 53 -9.32 -8.67 -11.01
N SER A 54 -8.29 -9.52 -11.10
CA SER A 54 -7.85 -10.31 -9.95
C SER A 54 -7.05 -9.44 -8.97
N HIS A 55 -7.75 -8.78 -8.05
CA HIS A 55 -7.14 -7.94 -7.02
C HIS A 55 -6.64 -8.76 -5.82
N TYR A 56 -5.44 -8.41 -5.34
CA TYR A 56 -4.82 -8.98 -4.15
C TYR A 56 -4.34 -7.84 -3.24
N ALA A 57 -4.85 -7.81 -2.02
CA ALA A 57 -4.44 -6.87 -0.99
C ALA A 57 -4.01 -7.62 0.27
N ARG A 58 -2.88 -7.23 0.84
CA ARG A 58 -2.50 -7.64 2.19
C ARG A 58 -2.03 -6.43 2.99
N ALA A 59 -2.71 -6.20 4.11
CA ALA A 59 -2.42 -5.13 5.05
C ALA A 59 -1.99 -5.72 6.39
N ILE A 60 -0.88 -5.25 6.93
CA ILE A 60 -0.38 -5.62 8.27
C ILE A 60 -0.20 -4.34 9.07
N GLN A 61 -0.75 -4.29 10.28
CA GLN A 61 -0.51 -3.20 11.22
C GLN A 61 -0.03 -3.77 12.54
N ARG A 62 1.12 -3.30 13.02
CA ARG A 62 1.68 -3.64 14.33
C ARG A 62 1.92 -2.38 15.15
N GLY A 63 1.48 -2.36 16.41
CA GLY A 63 1.63 -1.22 17.32
C GLY A 63 0.32 -0.50 17.56
N SER A 64 0.32 0.85 17.59
CA SER A 64 -0.86 1.63 17.99
C SER A 64 -1.21 2.77 17.04
N ASP A 65 -2.50 3.10 16.95
CA ASP A 65 -3.02 4.25 16.18
C ASP A 65 -2.62 4.29 14.70
N ASN A 66 -2.22 3.16 14.11
CA ASN A 66 -1.87 3.12 12.69
C ASN A 66 -3.12 3.11 11.82
N ALA A 67 -3.10 3.82 10.70
CA ALA A 67 -4.19 3.86 9.74
C ALA A 67 -3.73 3.46 8.33
N LEU A 68 -4.39 2.46 7.75
CA LEU A 68 -4.08 1.89 6.45
C LEU A 68 -5.34 1.81 5.59
N HIS A 69 -5.27 2.35 4.37
CA HIS A 69 -6.32 2.25 3.37
C HIS A 69 -5.75 1.75 2.04
N ILE A 70 -6.29 0.63 1.54
CA ILE A 70 -5.96 0.09 0.22
C ILE A 70 -7.22 0.13 -0.64
N THR A 71 -7.10 0.71 -1.83
CA THR A 71 -8.15 0.67 -2.85
C THR A 71 -7.56 0.12 -4.15
N GLN A 72 -8.15 -0.97 -4.63
CA GLN A 72 -7.81 -1.61 -5.89
C GLN A 72 -9.03 -1.57 -6.80
N SER A 73 -8.87 -0.99 -7.98
CA SER A 73 -9.94 -0.83 -8.96
C SER A 73 -9.42 -1.07 -10.37
N GLY A 74 -10.22 -1.70 -11.23
CA GLY A 74 -9.89 -1.91 -12.65
C GLY A 74 -10.16 -3.33 -13.13
N ASP A 75 -9.76 -3.59 -14.38
CA ASP A 75 -9.97 -4.88 -15.05
C ASP A 75 -8.69 -5.74 -15.08
N ALA A 76 -7.52 -5.13 -14.88
CA ALA A 76 -6.26 -5.84 -14.76
C ALA A 76 -6.04 -6.38 -13.34
N ALA A 77 -5.14 -7.37 -13.21
CA ALA A 77 -4.72 -7.84 -11.90
C ALA A 77 -3.96 -6.75 -11.14
N GLN A 78 -4.14 -6.67 -9.82
CA GLN A 78 -3.45 -5.68 -8.99
C GLN A 78 -2.97 -6.33 -7.70
N VAL A 79 -1.79 -5.94 -7.25
CA VAL A 79 -1.20 -6.42 -5.99
C VAL A 79 -0.79 -5.23 -5.13
N ALA A 80 -1.31 -5.18 -3.91
CA ALA A 80 -0.93 -4.22 -2.89
C ALA A 80 -0.50 -4.96 -1.61
N LEU A 81 0.74 -4.76 -1.21
CA LEU A 81 1.32 -5.26 0.03
C LEU A 81 1.69 -4.06 0.90
N ALA A 82 1.08 -3.96 2.08
CA ALA A 82 1.22 -2.82 2.96
C ALA A 82 1.52 -3.27 4.38
N GLU A 83 2.55 -2.69 4.99
CA GLU A 83 2.94 -2.94 6.38
C GLU A 83 3.20 -1.62 7.12
N GLN A 84 2.57 -1.47 8.28
CA GLN A 84 2.84 -0.39 9.23
C GLN A 84 3.29 -0.98 10.57
N SER A 85 4.39 -0.47 11.10
CA SER A 85 4.91 -0.84 12.41
C SER A 85 5.24 0.42 13.22
N GLY A 86 4.75 0.48 14.46
CA GLY A 86 4.99 1.59 15.39
C GLY A 86 3.70 2.36 15.73
N GLU A 87 3.78 3.69 15.79
CA GLU A 87 2.70 4.52 16.32
C GLU A 87 2.23 5.58 15.32
N GLY A 88 0.91 5.68 15.10
CA GLY A 88 0.32 6.82 14.40
C GLY A 88 0.68 6.94 12.92
N ASN A 89 1.21 5.89 12.30
CA ASN A 89 1.55 5.91 10.88
C ASN A 89 0.28 5.90 10.02
N ARG A 90 0.31 6.58 8.88
CA ARG A 90 -0.80 6.68 7.93
C ARG A 90 -0.35 6.29 6.53
N MET A 91 -1.07 5.36 5.92
CA MET A 91 -0.79 4.85 4.58
C MET A 91 -2.08 4.78 3.75
N THR A 92 -2.08 5.43 2.60
CA THR A 92 -3.13 5.35 1.59
C THR A 92 -2.52 4.84 0.29
N LEU A 93 -2.99 3.70 -0.20
CA LEU A 93 -2.54 3.08 -1.44
C LEU A 93 -3.72 2.94 -2.39
N ARG A 94 -3.60 3.47 -3.59
CA ARG A 94 -4.65 3.40 -4.62
C ARG A 94 -4.07 2.91 -5.94
N GLN A 95 -4.61 1.81 -6.44
CA GLN A 95 -4.31 1.27 -7.77
C GLN A 95 -5.56 1.40 -8.66
N ILE A 96 -5.45 2.20 -9.71
CA ILE A 96 -6.49 2.38 -10.73
C ILE A 96 -5.94 1.77 -12.01
N GLY A 97 -6.25 0.49 -12.20
CA GLY A 97 -5.65 -0.39 -13.17
C GLY A 97 -6.17 -0.11 -14.57
N GLY A 98 -5.25 -0.17 -15.53
CA GLY A 98 -5.53 -0.14 -16.95
C GLY A 98 -5.59 -1.56 -17.53
N SER A 99 -4.83 -1.79 -18.59
CA SER A 99 -4.74 -3.08 -19.30
C SER A 99 -3.71 -4.04 -18.71
N GLU A 100 -2.74 -3.54 -17.95
CA GLU A 100 -1.61 -4.29 -17.40
C GLU A 100 -1.62 -4.29 -15.87
N MET A 101 -0.87 -5.22 -15.29
CA MET A 101 -0.81 -5.44 -13.85
C MET A 101 -0.05 -4.34 -13.12
N ASP A 102 -0.61 -3.83 -12.02
CA ASP A 102 0.06 -2.90 -11.11
C ASP A 102 0.49 -3.57 -9.80
N GLY A 103 1.59 -3.09 -9.23
CA GLY A 103 2.20 -3.60 -8.00
C GLY A 103 2.63 -2.50 -7.03
N ILE A 104 2.24 -2.65 -5.77
CA ILE A 104 2.71 -1.83 -4.65
C ILE A 104 3.26 -2.71 -3.53
N LEU A 105 4.46 -2.37 -3.06
CA LEU A 105 5.00 -2.79 -1.77
C LEU A 105 5.32 -1.54 -0.95
N ALA A 106 4.62 -1.34 0.15
CA ALA A 106 4.78 -0.17 1.00
C ALA A 106 4.99 -0.57 2.46
N ILE A 107 6.06 -0.06 3.07
CA ILE A 107 6.44 -0.37 4.45
C ILE A 107 6.73 0.94 5.19
N GLN A 108 6.03 1.16 6.31
CA GLN A 108 6.30 2.24 7.26
C GLN A 108 6.72 1.67 8.61
N SER A 109 7.83 2.17 9.15
CA SER A 109 8.34 1.80 10.46
C SER A 109 8.74 3.05 11.24
N GLY A 110 8.27 3.16 12.49
CA GLY A 110 8.51 4.30 13.37
C GLY A 110 7.22 5.02 13.75
N ALA A 111 7.26 6.33 13.93
CA ALA A 111 6.10 7.10 14.37
C ALA A 111 5.68 8.20 13.39
N SER A 112 4.36 8.39 13.24
CA SER A 112 3.78 9.51 12.49
C SER A 112 4.24 9.62 11.02
N ASN A 113 4.63 8.52 10.37
CA ASN A 113 4.94 8.54 8.95
C ASN A 113 3.65 8.65 8.12
N LEU A 114 3.73 9.32 6.97
CA LEU A 114 2.65 9.52 6.02
C LEU A 114 3.09 9.04 4.64
N LEU A 115 2.30 8.15 4.04
CA LEU A 115 2.46 7.71 2.66
C LEU A 115 1.11 7.80 1.96
N ASP A 116 1.07 8.55 0.87
CA ASP A 116 -0.05 8.56 -0.08
C ASP A 116 0.51 8.22 -1.46
N LEU A 117 0.08 7.07 -1.99
CA LEU A 117 0.51 6.54 -3.28
C LEU A 117 -0.70 6.26 -4.16
N THR A 118 -0.73 6.88 -5.33
CA THR A 118 -1.68 6.58 -6.41
C THR A 118 -0.92 6.08 -7.64
N GLN A 119 -1.30 4.90 -8.13
CA GLN A 119 -0.91 4.39 -9.45
C GLN A 119 -2.12 4.44 -10.39
N ASN A 120 -1.96 5.10 -11.54
CA ASN A 120 -2.96 5.16 -12.60
C ASN A 120 -2.40 4.48 -13.86
N GLY A 121 -3.25 3.72 -14.56
CA GLY A 121 -2.86 3.04 -15.80
C GLY A 121 -2.40 1.61 -15.53
N GLY A 122 -1.54 1.05 -16.38
CA GLY A 122 -1.02 -0.31 -16.21
C GLY A 122 0.51 -0.33 -16.11
N ASP A 123 1.05 -1.44 -15.62
CA ASP A 123 2.48 -1.73 -15.50
C ASP A 123 3.24 -0.77 -14.56
N ASN A 124 2.56 -0.23 -13.55
CA ASN A 124 3.22 0.54 -12.49
C ASN A 124 3.72 -0.38 -11.37
N GLN A 125 4.95 -0.17 -10.94
CA GLN A 125 5.58 -0.90 -9.84
C GLN A 125 6.17 0.11 -8.85
N ALA A 126 5.79 0.02 -7.58
CA ALA A 126 6.31 0.91 -6.55
C ALA A 126 6.76 0.13 -5.30
N GLU A 127 8.01 0.33 -4.90
CA GLU A 127 8.52 -0.08 -3.59
C GLU A 127 8.81 1.15 -2.74
N ILE A 128 8.12 1.30 -1.61
CA ILE A 128 8.29 2.42 -0.70
C ILE A 128 8.65 1.90 0.69
N ARG A 129 9.72 2.42 1.26
CA ARG A 129 10.14 2.18 2.64
C ARG A 129 10.36 3.52 3.35
N GLN A 130 9.59 3.78 4.40
CA GLN A 130 9.81 4.91 5.30
C GLN A 130 10.21 4.37 6.68
N ASN A 131 11.44 4.64 7.10
CA ASN A 131 11.98 4.23 8.38
C ASN A 131 12.43 5.46 9.18
N GLY A 132 11.83 5.67 10.34
CA GLY A 132 12.05 6.82 11.20
C GLY A 132 10.73 7.51 11.54
N ASN A 133 10.79 8.77 11.92
CA ASN A 133 9.63 9.51 12.41
C ASN A 133 9.27 10.69 11.51
N ALA A 134 7.98 10.94 11.36
CA ALA A 134 7.44 12.08 10.62
C ALA A 134 7.94 12.18 9.15
N ASN A 135 8.23 11.04 8.51
CA ASN A 135 8.50 11.03 7.08
C ASN A 135 7.20 11.12 6.28
N ALA A 136 7.21 11.90 5.20
CA ALA A 136 6.08 12.10 4.32
C ALA A 136 6.45 11.81 2.87
N ALA A 137 5.62 11.02 2.19
CA ALA A 137 5.76 10.72 0.77
C ALA A 137 4.39 10.84 0.09
N LEU A 138 4.30 11.71 -0.91
CA LEU A 138 3.16 11.83 -1.80
C LEU A 138 3.60 11.42 -3.21
N ILE A 139 3.03 10.36 -3.74
CA ILE A 139 3.47 9.77 -5.01
C ILE A 139 2.28 9.58 -5.94
N THR A 140 2.41 10.09 -7.16
CA THR A 140 1.54 9.73 -8.29
C THR A 140 2.38 9.11 -9.41
N GLN A 141 1.97 7.94 -9.90
CA GLN A 141 2.56 7.30 -11.08
C GLN A 141 1.49 7.09 -12.14
N ASN A 142 1.80 7.45 -13.38
CA ASN A 142 0.89 7.30 -14.52
C ASN A 142 1.54 6.42 -15.59
N GLY A 143 1.17 5.14 -15.69
CA GLY A 143 1.56 4.18 -16.74
C GLY A 143 3.03 3.73 -16.80
N GLY A 144 3.31 2.43 -16.73
CA GLY A 144 4.60 1.83 -17.06
C GLY A 144 5.79 2.30 -16.21
N ASN A 145 5.54 2.78 -14.98
CA ASN A 145 6.58 3.37 -14.14
C ASN A 145 7.14 2.38 -13.13
N GLN A 146 8.44 2.49 -12.85
CA GLN A 146 9.07 1.81 -11.71
C GLN A 146 9.57 2.85 -10.70
N LEU A 147 9.11 2.77 -9.46
CA LEU A 147 9.57 3.61 -8.37
C LEU A 147 10.16 2.76 -7.25
N MET A 148 11.33 3.17 -6.79
CA MET A 148 11.87 2.76 -5.49
C MET A 148 12.11 4.01 -4.65
N LEU A 149 11.40 4.14 -3.54
CA LEU A 149 11.59 5.20 -2.55
C LEU A 149 12.05 4.60 -1.22
N MET A 150 13.18 5.08 -0.72
CA MET A 150 13.65 4.77 0.63
C MET A 150 13.92 6.06 1.40
N GLN A 151 13.19 6.30 2.48
CA GLN A 151 13.42 7.39 3.44
C GLN A 151 13.89 6.78 4.75
N THR A 152 15.12 7.13 5.18
CA THR A 152 15.69 6.68 6.46
C THR A 152 16.08 7.90 7.29
N GLY A 153 15.53 8.03 8.49
CA GLY A 153 15.74 9.20 9.35
C GLY A 153 14.42 9.91 9.63
N ASP A 154 14.49 11.12 10.18
CA ASP A 154 13.31 11.85 10.65
C ASP A 154 13.01 13.09 9.81
N ASN A 155 11.73 13.44 9.68
CA ASN A 155 11.24 14.65 9.01
C ASN A 155 11.64 14.76 7.53
N LEU A 156 11.73 13.64 6.82
CA LEU A 156 11.97 13.63 5.38
C LEU A 156 10.65 13.79 4.63
N ALA A 157 10.58 14.75 3.72
CA ALA A 157 9.41 14.96 2.89
C ALA A 157 9.78 14.82 1.42
N ILE A 158 8.95 14.10 0.67
CA ILE A 158 9.08 14.00 -0.78
C ILE A 158 7.72 14.00 -1.47
N ALA A 159 7.66 14.67 -2.62
CA ALA A 159 6.57 14.54 -3.57
C ALA A 159 7.15 14.06 -4.90
N ILE A 160 6.53 13.05 -5.49
CA ILE A 160 6.91 12.45 -6.76
C ILE A 160 5.69 12.43 -7.67
N ASP A 161 5.82 13.00 -8.85
CA ASP A 161 4.86 12.86 -9.95
C ASP A 161 5.60 12.30 -11.16
N GLN A 162 5.31 11.04 -11.52
CA GLN A 162 5.92 10.36 -12.65
C GLN A 162 4.91 10.24 -13.80
N PRO A 163 5.14 10.95 -14.93
CA PRO A 163 4.48 10.62 -16.19
C PRO A 163 5.05 9.33 -16.77
N ALA A 164 4.36 8.75 -17.76
CA ALA A 164 4.58 7.38 -18.20
C ALA A 164 6.00 7.02 -18.64
N GLY A 165 6.37 5.75 -18.39
CA GLY A 165 7.60 5.14 -18.87
C GLY A 165 8.87 5.56 -18.12
N GLN A 166 8.75 6.01 -16.86
CA GLN A 166 9.88 6.45 -16.04
C GLN A 166 10.27 5.43 -14.97
N ALA A 167 11.57 5.20 -14.84
CA ALA A 167 12.17 4.56 -13.67
C ALA A 167 12.78 5.63 -12.77
N LEU A 168 12.36 5.71 -11.51
CA LEU A 168 12.90 6.63 -10.53
C LEU A 168 13.32 5.86 -9.28
N THR A 169 14.54 6.14 -8.80
CA THR A 169 14.99 5.69 -7.49
C THR A 169 15.31 6.92 -6.67
N VAL A 170 14.65 7.05 -5.51
CA VAL A 170 14.96 8.10 -4.55
C VAL A 170 15.36 7.47 -3.23
N THR A 171 16.52 7.87 -2.73
CA THR A 171 16.94 7.57 -1.36
C THR A 171 17.19 8.88 -0.65
N GLN A 172 16.47 9.12 0.44
CA GLN A 172 16.69 10.24 1.34
C GLN A 172 17.14 9.71 2.69
N GLY A 173 18.21 10.30 3.22
CA GLY A 173 18.78 9.93 4.51
C GLY A 173 19.12 11.18 5.32
N ARG A 174 18.83 11.16 6.62
CA ARG A 174 19.40 12.12 7.59
C ARG A 174 19.76 11.40 8.88
#